data_AF-A0A023G3U5-F1
#
_entry.id   AF-A0A023G3U5-F1
#
_cell.length_a   1.000
_cell.length_b   1.000
_cell.length_c   1.000
_cell.angle_alpha   90.00
_cell.angle_beta   90.00
_cell.angle_gamma   90.00
#
_symmetry.space_group_name_H-M   'P 1'
#
loop_
_entity.id
_entity.type
_entity.pdbx_description
1 polymer ?
#
loop_
_entity_poly.entity_id
_entity_poly.type
_entity_poly.pdbx_seq_one_letter_code
_entity_poly.pdbx_strand_id
1 'polypeptide(L)'
;MEAHTKTCMVLLVILALILRAALVDCAGTYKSCRGPKRTFKHGRGVNFQTPCVRLECYNGKFIRMNCTNPPPKGSCMNRHRGSWPTCCKYFRLC
;
A
#
# COMPACT_ATOMS: atom_id res chain seq x y z
N MET A 1 -46.73 -22.67 -4.25
CA MET A 1 -45.71 -21.82 -4.90
C MET A 1 -45.16 -20.71 -4.01
N GLU A 2 -45.86 -20.27 -2.95
CA GLU A 2 -45.41 -19.19 -2.05
C GLU A 2 -44.23 -19.51 -1.12
N ALA A 3 -43.99 -20.78 -0.79
CA ALA A 3 -42.94 -21.17 0.15
C ALA A 3 -41.53 -21.03 -0.44
N HIS A 4 -41.39 -21.26 -1.75
CA HIS A 4 -40.10 -21.18 -2.47
C HIS A 4 -39.62 -19.74 -2.66
N THR A 5 -40.53 -18.79 -2.87
CA THR A 5 -40.20 -17.36 -2.97
C THR A 5 -39.78 -16.78 -1.62
N LYS A 6 -40.44 -17.18 -0.52
CA LYS A 6 -40.07 -16.74 0.85
C LYS A 6 -38.70 -17.26 1.27
N THR A 7 -38.40 -18.54 1.02
CA THR A 7 -37.08 -19.14 1.32
C THR A 7 -35.96 -18.53 0.48
N CYS A 8 -36.21 -18.23 -0.79
CA CYS A 8 -35.24 -17.56 -1.67
C CYS A 8 -34.94 -16.13 -1.19
N MET A 9 -35.95 -15.36 -0.77
CA MET A 9 -35.73 -14.02 -0.20
C MET A 9 -34.90 -14.07 1.10
N VAL A 10 -35.16 -15.03 1.99
CA VAL A 10 -34.38 -15.19 3.23
C VAL A 10 -32.91 -15.48 2.92
N LEU A 11 -32.64 -16.37 1.95
CA LEU A 11 -31.27 -16.67 1.51
C LEU A 11 -30.55 -15.44 0.95
N LEU A 12 -31.22 -14.62 0.13
CA LEU A 12 -30.65 -13.39 -0.42
C LEU A 12 -30.32 -12.37 0.69
N VAL A 13 -31.18 -12.25 1.70
CA VAL A 13 -30.95 -11.35 2.84
C VAL A 13 -29.75 -11.85 3.67
N ILE A 14 -29.65 -13.14 3.94
CA ILE A 14 -28.50 -13.72 4.67
C ILE A 14 -27.19 -13.50 3.89
N LEU A 15 -27.20 -13.75 2.58
CA LEU A 15 -26.04 -13.53 1.73
C LEU A 15 -25.59 -12.07 1.75
N ALA A 16 -26.54 -11.13 1.70
CA ALA A 16 -26.28 -9.70 1.78
C ALA A 16 -25.70 -9.28 3.15
N LEU A 17 -26.15 -9.89 4.25
CA LEU A 17 -25.59 -9.65 5.58
C LEU A 17 -24.15 -10.16 5.71
N ILE A 18 -23.85 -11.36 5.19
CA ILE A 18 -22.50 -11.93 5.19
C ILE A 18 -21.54 -11.06 4.36
N LEU A 19 -21.97 -10.61 3.18
CA LEU A 19 -21.20 -9.70 2.33
C LEU A 19 -20.89 -8.37 3.03
N ARG A 20 -21.85 -7.81 3.75
CA ARG A 20 -21.64 -6.57 4.52
C ARG A 20 -20.64 -6.76 5.66
N ALA A 21 -20.73 -7.86 6.41
CA ALA A 21 -19.79 -8.15 7.50
C ALA A 21 -18.34 -8.27 6.99
N ALA A 22 -18.13 -9.03 5.92
CA ALA A 22 -16.80 -9.20 5.32
C ALA A 22 -16.17 -7.87 4.84
N LEU A 23 -16.98 -6.96 4.29
CA LEU A 23 -16.51 -5.62 3.89
C LEU A 23 -16.12 -4.75 5.08
N VAL A 24 -16.85 -4.86 6.21
CA VAL A 24 -16.56 -4.13 7.44
C VAL A 24 -15.25 -4.61 8.07
N ASP A 25 -15.01 -5.93 8.09
CA ASP A 25 -13.76 -6.51 8.60
C ASP A 25 -12.53 -6.11 7.77
N CYS A 26 -12.68 -6.01 6.45
CA CYS A 26 -11.62 -5.48 5.57
C CYS A 26 -11.35 -3.99 5.79
N ALA A 27 -12.36 -3.20 6.15
CA ALA A 27 -12.22 -1.78 6.40
C ALA A 27 -11.69 -1.45 7.82
N GLY A 28 -11.96 -2.33 8.80
CA GLY A 28 -11.80 -2.03 10.23
C GLY A 28 -10.45 -2.38 10.88
N THR A 29 -9.51 -3.06 10.19
CA THR A 29 -8.43 -3.78 10.88
C THR A 29 -7.03 -3.16 10.78
N TYR A 30 -6.79 -2.20 9.88
CA TYR A 30 -5.45 -1.67 9.68
C TYR A 30 -5.13 -0.45 10.54
N LYS A 31 -4.13 -0.59 11.42
CA LYS A 31 -3.64 0.50 12.26
C LYS A 31 -2.91 1.56 11.42
N SER A 32 -3.15 2.83 11.75
CA SER A 32 -2.40 3.97 11.21
C SER A 32 -1.07 4.16 11.94
N CYS A 33 -0.08 4.73 11.26
CA CYS A 33 1.22 5.05 11.82
C CYS A 33 1.29 6.53 12.21
N ARG A 34 1.81 6.84 13.40
CA ARG A 34 1.97 8.22 13.87
C ARG A 34 3.37 8.72 13.50
N GLY A 35 3.45 9.63 12.54
CA GLY A 35 4.69 10.34 12.22
C GLY A 35 4.80 11.66 12.99
N PRO A 36 5.93 12.36 12.87
CA PRO A 36 6.20 13.59 13.63
C PRO A 36 5.26 14.76 13.26
N LYS A 37 4.79 14.83 12.01
CA LYS A 37 3.93 15.94 11.52
C LYS A 37 2.51 15.52 11.16
N ARG A 38 2.28 14.23 10.90
CA ARG A 38 0.98 13.70 10.46
C ARG A 38 0.85 12.22 10.72
N THR A 39 -0.40 11.76 10.72
CA THR A 39 -0.75 10.35 10.74
C THR A 39 -0.78 9.80 9.32
N PHE A 40 -0.28 8.58 9.15
CA PHE A 40 -0.24 7.86 7.88
C PHE A 40 -1.23 6.70 7.95
N LYS A 41 -2.20 6.67 7.03
CA LYS A 41 -3.05 5.49 6.82
C LYS A 41 -2.20 4.32 6.30
N HIS A 42 -2.66 3.10 6.52
CA HIS A 42 -2.07 1.91 5.94
C HIS A 42 -1.89 2.05 4.42
N GLY A 43 -0.76 1.59 3.88
CA GLY A 43 -0.39 1.71 2.46
C GLY A 43 0.02 3.12 2.02
N ARG A 44 -0.02 4.11 2.91
CA ARG A 44 0.46 5.48 2.64
C ARG A 44 1.84 5.69 3.21
N GLY A 45 2.61 6.55 2.58
CA GLY A 45 4.01 6.76 2.93
C GLY A 45 4.59 8.07 2.44
N VAL A 46 5.90 8.21 2.61
CA VAL A 46 6.71 9.32 2.09
C VAL A 46 7.86 8.75 1.29
N ASN A 47 8.11 9.35 0.13
CA ASN A 47 9.25 9.03 -0.71
C ASN A 47 10.38 10.02 -0.41
N PHE A 48 11.58 9.50 -0.15
CA PHE A 48 12.79 10.27 0.12
C PHE A 48 13.73 10.19 -1.07
N GLN A 49 14.53 11.25 -1.25
CA GLN A 49 15.60 11.29 -2.26
C GLN A 49 16.95 10.85 -1.67
N THR A 50 17.28 11.32 -0.46
CA THR A 50 18.54 11.00 0.23
C THR A 50 18.27 10.66 1.71
N PRO A 51 18.43 9.40 2.14
CA PRO A 51 18.63 8.21 1.31
C PRO A 51 17.41 7.96 0.40
N CYS A 52 17.63 7.39 -0.79
CA CYS A 52 16.55 7.12 -1.75
C CYS A 52 15.73 5.90 -1.33
N VAL A 53 14.70 6.14 -0.52
CA VAL A 53 13.87 5.10 0.07
C VAL A 53 12.44 5.59 0.20
N ARG A 54 11.51 4.66 0.41
CA ARG A 54 10.13 4.97 0.80
C ARG A 54 9.90 4.48 2.22
N LEU A 55 9.30 5.32 3.07
CA LEU A 55 8.74 4.90 4.35
C LEU A 55 7.24 4.72 4.16
N GLU A 56 6.75 3.49 4.28
CA GLU A 56 5.34 3.17 4.13
C GLU A 56 4.76 2.71 5.47
N CYS A 57 3.54 3.13 5.77
CA CYS A 57 2.82 2.66 6.93
C CYS A 57 2.18 1.30 6.64
N TYR A 58 2.59 0.28 7.38
CA TYR A 58 2.02 -1.05 7.33
C TYR A 58 1.56 -1.46 8.73
N ASN A 59 0.25 -1.40 8.95
CA ASN A 59 -0.43 -1.82 10.18
C ASN A 59 0.21 -1.25 11.46
N GLY A 60 0.31 0.07 11.54
CA GLY A 60 0.85 0.79 12.70
C GLY A 60 2.38 0.83 12.80
N LYS A 61 3.10 0.18 11.87
CA LYS A 61 4.57 0.24 11.79
C LYS A 61 5.01 0.89 10.48
N PHE A 62 6.06 1.70 10.54
CA PHE A 62 6.72 2.18 9.33
C PHE A 62 7.68 1.12 8.81
N ILE A 63 7.48 0.68 7.58
CA ILE A 63 8.41 -0.18 6.85
C ILE A 63 9.24 0.68 5.89
N ARG A 64 10.54 0.38 5.81
CA ARG A 64 11.47 1.06 4.91
C ARG A 64 11.67 0.21 3.66
N MET A 65 11.26 0.75 2.51
CA MET A 65 11.45 0.14 1.21
C MET A 65 12.68 0.75 0.53
N ASN A 66 13.69 -0.09 0.31
CA ASN A 66 14.91 0.28 -0.41
C ASN A 66 14.73 0.09 -1.92
N CYS A 67 15.66 0.65 -2.71
CA CYS A 67 15.79 0.25 -4.12
C CYS A 67 16.15 -1.23 -4.20
N THR A 68 15.46 -1.98 -5.05
CA THR A 68 15.67 -3.43 -5.22
C THR A 68 16.93 -3.75 -6.00
N ASN A 69 17.25 -2.93 -7.00
CA ASN A 69 18.42 -3.13 -7.85
C ASN A 69 19.67 -2.54 -7.21
N PRO A 70 20.80 -3.27 -7.21
CA PRO A 70 22.08 -2.71 -6.81
C PRO A 70 22.51 -1.59 -7.79
N PRO A 71 23.36 -0.66 -7.35
CA PRO A 71 23.96 0.32 -8.26
C PRO A 71 24.67 -0.39 -9.42
N PRO A 72 24.44 0.02 -10.68
CA PRO A 72 25.12 -0.56 -11.82
C PRO A 72 26.63 -0.28 -11.75
N LYS A 73 27.43 -1.25 -12.19
CA LYS A 73 28.88 -1.13 -12.29
C LYS A 73 29.25 -0.47 -13.62
N GLY A 74 30.22 0.46 -13.60
CA GLY A 74 30.73 1.12 -14.80
C GLY A 74 31.01 2.61 -14.59
N SER A 75 31.87 3.18 -15.42
CA SER A 75 32.09 4.63 -15.48
C SER A 75 30.84 5.34 -16.02
N CYS A 76 30.69 6.63 -15.67
CA CYS A 76 29.63 7.51 -16.17
C CYS A 76 28.18 7.13 -15.81
N MET A 77 27.98 6.21 -14.86
CA MET A 77 26.66 5.87 -14.33
C MET A 77 26.21 6.93 -13.32
N ASN A 78 25.19 7.69 -13.70
CA ASN A 78 24.62 8.75 -12.89
C ASN A 78 23.25 8.33 -12.35
N ARG A 79 22.95 8.74 -11.12
CA ARG A 79 21.67 8.47 -10.48
C ARG A 79 20.62 9.49 -10.93
N HIS A 80 19.41 9.06 -11.26
CA HIS A 80 18.32 10.00 -11.53
C HIS A 80 18.01 10.86 -10.29
N ARG A 81 17.76 12.15 -10.52
CA ARG A 81 17.31 13.08 -9.47
C ARG A 81 15.82 12.89 -9.16
N GLY A 82 15.41 13.27 -7.95
CA GLY A 82 14.03 13.18 -7.47
C GLY A 82 13.85 12.16 -6.35
N SER A 83 12.60 11.96 -5.91
CA SER A 83 12.26 11.04 -4.82
C SER A 83 12.10 9.60 -5.32
N TRP A 84 12.04 8.64 -4.38
CA TRP A 84 11.73 7.25 -4.69
C TRP A 84 10.40 7.14 -5.48
N PRO A 85 10.27 6.27 -6.50
CA PRO A 85 11.25 5.30 -6.99
C PRO A 85 12.17 5.87 -8.09
N THR A 86 12.00 7.14 -8.49
CA THR A 86 12.77 7.76 -9.59
C THR A 86 14.26 7.72 -9.29
N CYS A 87 14.67 8.09 -8.08
CA CYS A 87 16.07 7.99 -7.67
C CYS A 87 16.60 6.55 -7.57
N CYS A 88 15.79 5.50 -7.72
CA CYS A 88 16.32 4.14 -7.81
C CYS A 88 16.89 3.80 -9.20
N LYS A 89 16.63 4.65 -10.19
CA LYS A 89 17.11 4.46 -11.56
C LYS A 89 18.46 5.13 -11.77
N TYR A 90 19.21 4.60 -12.73
CA TYR A 90 20.48 5.16 -13.18
C TYR A 90 20.46 5.33 -14.70
N PHE A 91 21.24 6.28 -15.19
CA PHE A 91 21.43 6.55 -16.61
C PHE A 91 22.91 6.81 -16.90
N ARG A 92 23.32 6.59 -18.14
CA ARG A 92 24.70 6.77 -18.57
C ARG A 92 24.86 8.13 -19.24
N LEU A 93 25.92 8.86 -18.91
CA LEU A 93 26.30 10.12 -19.57
C LEU A 93 27.74 10.02 -20.09
N CYS A 94 27.91 9.57 -21.32
CA CYS A 94 29.16 9.60 -22.07
C CYS A 94 28.87 9.48 -23.56
#